data_AF-A0A1M7ZHP6-F1
#
_entry.id   AF-A0A1M7ZHP6-F1
#
_cell.length_a   1.000
_cell.length_b   1.000
_cell.length_c   1.000
_cell.angle_alpha   90.00
_cell.angle_beta   90.00
_cell.angle_gamma   90.00
#
_symmetry.space_group_name_H-M   'P 1'
#
loop_
_entity.id
_entity.type
_entity.pdbx_description
1 polymer ?
#
loop_
_entity_poly.entity_id
_entity_poly.type
_entity_poly.pdbx_seq_one_letter_code
_entity_poly.pdbx_strand_id
1 'polypeptide(L)'
;MKNDIFSPRLFYFLGFTFLLGACKKDENPNLIPEDHGKISISEIQLTNSDSNFPDNFEDQITISFSNQGTSEKSELTINPNESPIQESIVLPFETYLYSFQSANSSEFSKEAQITLGGTFTLSNQEQTVNLLGTRNNSRIVVNSNKNIEVPSLQAPSSFEFSNSNSKLFQLYTNNTGQIEFEVPYSSSKSFSLFERLELGSEKIYQVELDANDNDYEVNTVKIDSEGNLLTLIGLEKSNLESSQNETSGLAWIEGRLFSINDGDNTNQVHEMDPTTGKTLRSITIENSQNRDWEELAQSATHLYIGDFGNNLGYRKDLAVYKVSISDLLTKTSVTGEKLNFIYPDQIDFTSREDHRFDCEAMVFSNNKLHIFTKIPSTLDSDHYTLEINQENQNANFVESLQTDFMVTGAEIDSESGQILLLGLKPQGTKPYEQFLSFYGSIQGNGNLSSRTQFIKIGYLTIRGNTEGISLGENKQLWISSEQFSYSGFPEIAPKLSLFSLKGIL
;
A
#
# COMPACT_ATOMS: atom_id res chain seq x y z
N MET A 1 -52.73 70.34 79.33
CA MET A 1 -51.50 70.29 80.15
C MET A 1 -50.38 69.84 79.22
N LYS A 2 -49.28 70.54 78.91
CA LYS A 2 -48.69 71.86 79.18
C LYS A 2 -48.12 72.31 77.81
N ASN A 3 -48.51 73.47 77.30
CA ASN A 3 -47.76 74.74 77.33
C ASN A 3 -46.40 74.76 76.60
N ASP A 4 -46.42 75.07 75.29
CA ASP A 4 -46.12 76.39 74.69
C ASP A 4 -44.78 77.15 74.94
N ILE A 5 -44.27 77.70 73.81
CA ILE A 5 -43.50 78.94 73.52
C ILE A 5 -41.95 79.00 73.69
N PHE A 6 -41.18 79.23 72.60
CA PHE A 6 -40.66 80.56 72.14
C PHE A 6 -39.54 80.48 71.08
N SER A 7 -39.72 81.25 69.99
CA SER A 7 -38.72 81.66 68.99
C SER A 7 -37.85 82.84 69.48
N PRO A 8 -36.77 83.24 68.77
CA PRO A 8 -36.92 84.35 67.81
C PRO A 8 -36.07 84.30 66.50
N ARG A 9 -36.50 85.16 65.56
CA ARG A 9 -35.96 85.54 64.23
C ARG A 9 -34.56 86.22 64.34
N LEU A 10 -33.70 86.39 63.32
CA LEU A 10 -33.81 87.12 62.03
C LEU A 10 -32.39 87.06 61.36
N PHE A 11 -32.17 86.81 60.06
CA PHE A 11 -31.95 87.84 59.01
C PHE A 11 -31.72 87.18 57.62
N TYR A 12 -32.15 87.89 56.57
CA TYR A 12 -32.04 87.56 55.13
C TYR A 12 -30.63 87.73 54.56
N PHE A 13 -30.26 86.94 53.53
CA PHE A 13 -29.62 87.47 52.32
C PHE A 13 -29.89 86.57 51.10
N LEU A 14 -30.21 87.22 49.99
CA LEU A 14 -30.54 86.66 48.66
C LEU A 14 -29.26 86.25 47.92
N GLY A 15 -29.30 85.15 47.15
CA GLY A 15 -28.23 84.79 46.21
C GLY A 15 -28.68 83.73 45.22
N PHE A 16 -29.02 84.15 44.00
CA PHE A 16 -29.28 83.31 42.84
C PHE A 16 -27.99 82.62 42.38
N THR A 17 -28.02 81.31 42.13
CA THR A 17 -26.98 80.65 41.33
C THR A 17 -27.59 79.55 40.46
N PHE A 18 -27.31 79.67 39.16
CA PHE A 18 -27.60 78.73 38.08
C PHE A 18 -27.13 77.30 38.40
N LEU A 19 -28.02 76.32 38.27
CA LEU A 19 -27.66 74.90 38.20
C LEU A 19 -27.48 74.54 36.72
N LEU A 20 -26.23 74.44 36.30
CA LEU A 20 -25.83 73.79 35.05
C LEU A 20 -26.12 72.30 35.16
N GLY A 21 -27.00 71.80 34.28
CA GLY A 21 -27.21 70.37 34.09
C GLY A 21 -25.96 69.73 33.49
N ALA A 22 -25.27 68.90 34.26
CA ALA A 22 -24.26 68.00 33.74
C ALA A 22 -24.97 66.85 33.00
N CYS A 23 -24.88 66.84 31.67
CA CYS A 23 -25.17 65.66 30.86
C CYS A 23 -24.29 64.50 31.35
N LYS A 24 -24.91 63.44 31.89
CA LYS A 24 -24.28 62.12 31.90
C LYS A 24 -24.17 61.67 30.45
N LYS A 25 -22.94 61.42 30.01
CA LYS A 25 -22.64 60.77 28.75
C LYS A 25 -23.12 59.32 28.92
N ASP A 26 -24.21 58.96 28.26
CA ASP A 26 -24.57 57.56 28.09
C ASP A 26 -23.42 56.90 27.31
N GLU A 27 -22.64 56.07 27.99
CA GLU A 27 -21.70 55.16 27.33
C GLU A 27 -22.56 54.17 26.52
N ASN A 28 -22.58 54.37 25.21
CA ASN A 28 -23.23 53.46 24.27
C ASN A 28 -22.43 52.15 24.27
N PRO A 29 -22.97 51.02 24.77
CA PRO A 29 -22.22 49.78 24.98
C PRO A 29 -21.78 49.06 23.68
N ASN A 30 -22.00 49.67 22.51
CA ASN A 30 -21.77 49.08 21.20
C ASN A 30 -20.71 49.82 20.34
N LEU A 31 -19.90 50.71 20.90
CA LEU A 31 -18.83 51.37 20.14
C LEU A 31 -17.58 50.48 20.07
N ILE A 32 -17.23 50.04 18.85
CA ILE A 32 -15.96 49.37 18.56
C ILE A 32 -14.83 50.41 18.73
N PRO A 33 -13.72 50.09 19.46
CA PRO A 33 -12.58 51.00 19.59
C PRO A 33 -12.01 51.44 18.22
N GLU A 34 -11.38 52.63 18.16
CA GLU A 34 -10.86 53.19 16.89
C GLU A 34 -9.75 52.34 16.24
N ASP A 35 -9.01 51.59 17.05
CA ASP A 35 -7.94 50.69 16.67
C ASP A 35 -8.41 49.22 16.55
N HIS A 36 -9.71 48.96 16.58
CA HIS A 36 -10.30 47.64 16.51
C HIS A 36 -11.29 47.50 15.35
N GLY A 37 -11.46 46.27 14.87
CA GLY A 37 -12.48 45.88 13.92
C GLY A 37 -13.31 44.70 14.41
N LYS A 38 -14.59 44.71 14.08
CA LYS A 38 -15.48 43.56 14.24
C LYS A 38 -15.37 42.66 13.02
N ILE A 39 -15.06 41.40 13.27
CA ILE A 39 -14.98 40.34 12.27
C ILE A 39 -16.28 39.57 12.27
N SER A 40 -16.90 39.46 11.10
CA SER A 40 -17.99 38.52 10.82
C SER A 40 -17.48 37.42 9.89
N ILE A 41 -17.94 36.18 10.07
CA ILE A 41 -17.56 35.07 9.19
C ILE A 41 -18.70 34.84 8.20
N SER A 42 -18.41 34.88 6.89
CA SER A 42 -19.43 34.63 5.86
C SER A 42 -19.70 33.14 5.69
N GLU A 43 -18.65 32.34 5.51
CA GLU A 43 -18.72 30.89 5.33
C GLU A 43 -17.38 30.23 5.69
N ILE A 44 -17.44 28.91 5.87
CA ILE A 44 -16.27 28.03 5.89
C ILE A 44 -16.19 27.34 4.53
N GLN A 45 -15.09 27.53 3.82
CA GLN A 45 -14.86 26.94 2.50
C GLN A 45 -13.81 25.83 2.60
N LEU A 46 -14.23 24.58 2.37
CA LEU A 46 -13.33 23.44 2.26
C LEU A 46 -12.76 23.36 0.85
N THR A 47 -11.44 23.36 0.73
CA THR A 47 -10.72 23.46 -0.55
C THR A 47 -10.51 22.13 -1.26
N ASN A 48 -10.84 21.01 -0.62
CA ASN A 48 -10.65 19.64 -1.13
C ASN A 48 -11.90 18.75 -0.93
N SER A 49 -13.08 19.29 -1.21
CA SER A 49 -14.37 18.63 -0.94
C SER A 49 -14.83 17.63 -2.02
N ASP A 50 -13.92 17.06 -2.81
CA ASP A 50 -14.26 16.22 -3.98
C ASP A 50 -14.83 14.83 -3.63
N SER A 51 -15.23 14.60 -2.37
CA SER A 51 -15.86 13.34 -1.92
C SER A 51 -17.17 13.57 -1.18
N ASN A 52 -17.99 12.52 -1.14
CA ASN A 52 -19.30 12.52 -0.46
C ASN A 52 -19.19 12.21 1.04
N PHE A 53 -18.01 12.30 1.65
CA PHE A 53 -17.89 12.09 3.09
C PHE A 53 -18.60 13.22 3.84
N PRO A 54 -19.38 12.92 4.90
CA PRO A 54 -19.95 13.96 5.74
C PRO A 54 -18.83 14.72 6.46
N ASP A 55 -19.01 16.03 6.59
CA ASP A 55 -18.06 16.95 7.23
C ASP A 55 -18.17 16.81 8.75
N ASN A 56 -17.03 16.57 9.44
CA ASN A 56 -17.01 16.49 10.91
C ASN A 56 -16.93 17.88 11.52
N PHE A 57 -18.03 18.62 11.40
CA PHE A 57 -18.24 19.81 12.17
C PHE A 57 -19.05 19.44 13.42
N GLU A 58 -18.41 19.54 14.60
CA GLU A 58 -19.12 19.55 15.88
C GLU A 58 -20.20 20.66 15.87
N ASP A 59 -21.26 20.50 16.67
CA ASP A 59 -22.34 21.49 16.79
C ASP A 59 -21.81 22.92 17.06
N GLN A 60 -20.66 23.02 17.73
CA GLN A 60 -19.90 24.25 17.91
C GLN A 60 -18.40 23.98 17.77
N ILE A 61 -17.69 24.90 17.13
CA ILE A 61 -16.22 24.85 17.03
C ILE A 61 -15.60 26.14 17.53
N THR A 62 -14.41 26.06 18.14
CA THR A 62 -13.67 27.25 18.64
C THR A 62 -12.45 27.50 17.78
N ILE A 63 -12.45 28.62 17.06
CA ILE A 63 -11.35 29.04 16.18
C ILE A 63 -10.42 29.95 16.97
N SER A 64 -9.12 29.64 16.92
CA SER A 64 -8.08 30.49 17.51
C SER A 64 -7.57 31.49 16.47
N PHE A 65 -7.44 32.76 16.85
CA PHE A 65 -6.87 33.86 16.08
C PHE A 65 -5.61 34.36 16.80
N SER A 66 -4.46 34.15 16.19
CA SER A 66 -3.17 34.60 16.72
C SER A 66 -2.73 35.88 16.02
N ASN A 67 -2.59 36.96 16.79
CA ASN A 67 -2.09 38.25 16.33
C ASN A 67 -0.60 38.11 15.95
N GLN A 68 -0.23 38.42 14.71
CA GLN A 68 1.15 38.24 14.23
C GLN A 68 2.14 39.26 14.82
N GLY A 69 1.67 40.44 15.24
CA GLY A 69 2.51 41.47 15.85
C GLY A 69 2.82 41.20 17.33
N THR A 70 1.86 40.66 18.08
CA THR A 70 1.98 40.48 19.55
C THR A 70 2.06 39.01 19.99
N SER A 71 1.73 38.06 19.12
CA SER A 71 1.51 36.65 19.44
C SER A 71 0.36 36.37 20.42
N GLU A 72 -0.45 37.38 20.77
CA GLU A 72 -1.65 37.19 21.58
C GLU A 72 -2.69 36.34 20.83
N LYS A 73 -3.42 35.52 21.57
CA LYS A 73 -4.46 34.63 21.04
C LYS A 73 -5.83 35.09 21.51
N SER A 74 -6.76 35.13 20.57
CA SER A 74 -8.19 35.34 20.80
C SER A 74 -8.97 34.15 20.23
N GLU A 75 -10.15 33.88 20.76
CA GLU A 75 -10.95 32.72 20.37
C GLU A 75 -12.38 33.13 20.02
N LEU A 76 -12.95 32.51 18.99
CA LEU A 76 -14.36 32.64 18.63
C LEU A 76 -14.98 31.26 18.53
N THR A 77 -15.98 30.99 19.35
CA THR A 77 -16.85 29.82 19.21
C THR A 77 -17.95 30.15 18.21
N ILE A 78 -18.14 29.30 17.21
CA ILE A 78 -19.14 29.45 16.14
C ILE A 78 -19.97 28.19 16.00
N ASN A 79 -21.18 28.30 15.44
CA ASN A 79 -21.88 27.17 14.83
C ASN A 79 -21.48 27.04 13.35
N PRO A 80 -20.60 26.10 12.98
CA PRO A 80 -20.06 26.00 11.62
C PRO A 80 -21.11 25.57 10.57
N ASN A 81 -22.25 25.03 11.01
CA ASN A 81 -23.32 24.54 10.14
C ASN A 81 -24.40 25.60 9.84
N GLU A 82 -24.26 26.82 10.38
CA GLU A 82 -25.16 27.94 10.09
C GLU A 82 -24.66 28.76 8.89
N SER A 83 -25.59 29.19 8.04
CA SER A 83 -25.29 30.07 6.90
C SER A 83 -26.28 31.23 6.84
N PRO A 84 -25.84 32.49 7.10
CA PRO A 84 -24.48 32.89 7.49
C PRO A 84 -24.18 32.57 8.97
N ILE A 85 -22.90 32.44 9.31
CA ILE A 85 -22.42 32.32 10.70
C ILE A 85 -22.77 33.62 11.45
N GLN A 86 -23.42 33.49 12.61
CA GLN A 86 -23.98 34.63 13.34
C GLN A 86 -22.98 35.27 14.31
N GLU A 87 -22.02 34.49 14.79
CA GLU A 87 -21.04 34.93 15.76
C GLU A 87 -19.99 35.86 15.15
N SER A 88 -19.44 36.73 15.99
CA SER A 88 -18.45 37.73 15.59
C SER A 88 -17.49 38.01 16.73
N ILE A 89 -16.30 38.50 16.40
CA ILE A 89 -15.26 38.86 17.37
C ILE A 89 -14.73 40.25 17.07
N VAL A 90 -14.40 41.02 18.10
CA VAL A 90 -13.75 42.33 17.96
C VAL A 90 -12.27 42.15 18.29
N LEU A 91 -11.40 42.51 17.34
CA LEU A 91 -9.95 42.36 17.46
C LEU A 91 -9.23 43.68 17.09
N PRO A 92 -8.04 43.97 17.63
CA PRO A 92 -7.20 45.07 17.18
C PRO A 92 -6.85 44.95 15.68
N PHE A 93 -6.65 46.08 14.99
CA PHE A 93 -6.16 46.09 13.62
C PHE A 93 -4.76 45.47 13.53
N GLU A 94 -4.65 44.33 12.85
CA GLU A 94 -3.41 43.59 12.63
C GLU A 94 -3.64 42.45 11.62
N THR A 95 -2.58 41.75 11.23
CA THR A 95 -2.65 40.44 10.58
C THR A 95 -2.83 39.32 11.61
N TYR A 96 -3.79 38.43 11.36
CA TYR A 96 -4.08 37.27 12.18
C TYR A 96 -3.85 35.98 11.41
N LEU A 97 -3.23 35.01 12.07
CA LEU A 97 -3.28 33.60 11.69
C LEU A 97 -4.49 32.99 12.41
N TYR A 98 -5.42 32.40 11.67
CA TYR A 98 -6.50 31.62 12.27
C TYR A 98 -6.19 30.12 12.15
N SER A 99 -6.64 29.35 13.13
CA SER A 99 -6.49 27.89 13.11
C SER A 99 -7.62 27.21 13.89
N PHE A 100 -8.10 26.10 13.33
CA PHE A 100 -8.95 25.13 14.01
C PHE A 100 -8.59 23.73 13.52
N GLN A 101 -8.67 22.74 14.40
CA GLN A 101 -8.57 21.33 14.04
C GLN A 101 -9.66 20.59 14.81
N SER A 102 -10.54 19.88 14.11
CA SER A 102 -11.55 19.05 14.76
C SER A 102 -10.87 17.95 15.57
N ALA A 103 -11.51 17.51 16.65
CA ALA A 103 -10.94 16.47 17.51
C ALA A 103 -10.54 15.23 16.69
N ASN A 104 -9.37 14.66 17.00
CA ASN A 104 -9.07 13.28 16.62
C ASN A 104 -10.02 12.43 17.46
N SER A 105 -11.13 11.96 16.89
CA SER A 105 -11.98 11.03 17.60
C SER A 105 -11.20 9.71 17.73
N SER A 106 -10.74 9.40 18.95
CA SER A 106 -10.24 8.07 19.29
C SER A 106 -11.36 7.02 19.20
N GLU A 107 -12.61 7.48 19.09
CA GLU A 107 -13.81 6.69 18.79
C GLU A 107 -14.20 6.87 17.32
N PHE A 108 -14.83 5.87 16.72
CA PHE A 108 -15.32 5.93 15.33
C PHE A 108 -16.07 7.21 14.97
N SER A 109 -15.64 7.87 13.91
CA SER A 109 -16.42 8.90 13.23
C SER A 109 -16.78 8.45 11.83
N LYS A 110 -18.03 8.70 11.42
CA LYS A 110 -18.44 8.59 10.00
C LYS A 110 -17.95 9.78 9.17
N GLU A 111 -17.40 10.79 9.84
CA GLU A 111 -17.16 12.12 9.34
C GLU A 111 -15.66 12.40 9.31
N ALA A 112 -15.20 13.05 8.25
CA ALA A 112 -13.78 13.28 8.04
C ALA A 112 -13.26 14.48 8.86
N GLN A 113 -12.06 14.35 9.43
CA GLN A 113 -11.42 15.43 10.19
C GLN A 113 -11.27 16.69 9.35
N ILE A 114 -11.54 17.84 9.98
CA ILE A 114 -11.46 19.17 9.35
C ILE A 114 -10.35 19.98 10.02
N THR A 115 -9.57 20.67 9.19
CA THR A 115 -8.58 21.65 9.63
C THR A 115 -8.89 22.97 8.94
N LEU A 116 -9.09 24.03 9.71
CA LEU A 116 -9.14 25.40 9.19
C LEU A 116 -7.80 26.06 9.46
N GLY A 117 -7.31 26.81 8.49
CA GLY A 117 -6.04 27.51 8.63
C GLY A 117 -5.83 28.55 7.54
N GLY A 118 -5.30 29.70 7.92
CA GLY A 118 -4.98 30.76 6.97
C GLY A 118 -4.69 32.08 7.66
N THR A 119 -4.49 33.12 6.85
CA THR A 119 -4.18 34.47 7.35
C THR A 119 -5.11 35.50 6.74
N PHE A 120 -5.49 36.51 7.52
CA PHE A 120 -6.15 37.71 7.01
C PHE A 120 -5.61 38.95 7.74
N THR A 121 -5.72 40.12 7.10
CA THR A 121 -5.40 41.41 7.71
C THR A 121 -6.69 42.13 8.05
N LEU A 122 -6.84 42.55 9.31
CA LEU A 122 -7.96 43.37 9.78
C LEU A 122 -7.57 44.85 9.72
N SER A 123 -8.24 45.60 8.85
CA SER A 123 -7.95 47.03 8.65
C SER A 123 -9.19 47.92 8.61
N ASN A 124 -10.37 47.35 8.88
CA ASN A 124 -11.66 48.03 8.81
C ASN A 124 -12.47 47.78 10.08
N GLN A 125 -13.27 48.77 10.50
CA GLN A 125 -14.12 48.65 11.70
C GLN A 125 -15.17 47.53 11.59
N GLU A 126 -15.64 47.22 10.39
CA GLU A 126 -16.42 46.01 10.09
C GLU A 126 -15.76 45.29 8.90
N GLN A 127 -15.46 44.01 9.07
CA GLN A 127 -14.84 43.20 8.02
C GLN A 127 -15.43 41.79 8.02
N THR A 128 -15.77 41.30 6.83
CA THR A 128 -16.19 39.92 6.63
C THR A 128 -15.01 39.07 6.17
N VAL A 129 -14.87 37.86 6.72
CA VAL A 129 -13.81 36.91 6.36
C VAL A 129 -14.40 35.55 5.95
N ASN A 130 -13.84 34.95 4.90
CA ASN A 130 -14.04 33.54 4.59
C ASN A 130 -12.98 32.72 5.30
N LEU A 131 -13.37 31.66 5.98
CA LEU A 131 -12.42 30.73 6.60
C LEU A 131 -12.17 29.58 5.63
N LEU A 132 -10.94 29.47 5.16
CA LEU A 132 -10.50 28.33 4.35
C LEU A 132 -10.10 27.16 5.24
N GLY A 133 -10.42 25.96 4.77
CA GLY A 133 -10.03 24.72 5.41
C GLY A 133 -9.80 23.56 4.44
N THR A 134 -9.40 22.45 5.02
CA THR A 134 -9.22 21.15 4.37
C THR A 134 -9.88 20.06 5.20
N ARG A 135 -10.36 19.02 4.55
CA ARG A 135 -10.93 17.81 5.16
C ARG A 135 -10.08 16.61 4.81
N ASN A 136 -9.94 15.61 5.67
CA ASN A 136 -9.33 14.34 5.27
C ASN A 136 -10.19 13.66 4.19
N ASN A 137 -9.72 13.66 2.95
CA ASN A 137 -10.55 13.39 1.78
C ASN A 137 -10.40 11.97 1.22
N SER A 138 -9.65 11.09 1.88
CA SER A 138 -9.48 9.69 1.49
C SER A 138 -9.69 8.77 2.69
N ARG A 139 -10.22 7.56 2.44
CA ARG A 139 -10.60 6.62 3.50
C ARG A 139 -10.20 5.18 3.19
N ILE A 140 -9.64 4.50 4.19
CA ILE A 140 -9.53 3.03 4.24
C ILE A 140 -10.50 2.51 5.30
N VAL A 141 -11.23 1.46 4.95
CA VAL A 141 -12.14 0.74 5.84
C VAL A 141 -11.70 -0.73 5.91
N VAL A 142 -11.53 -1.26 7.11
CA VAL A 142 -11.31 -2.69 7.35
C VAL A 142 -12.50 -3.22 8.12
N ASN A 143 -13.21 -4.16 7.51
CA ASN A 143 -14.36 -4.86 8.10
C ASN A 143 -13.97 -6.30 8.40
N SER A 144 -14.43 -6.85 9.52
CA SER A 144 -14.28 -8.26 9.83
C SER A 144 -15.61 -8.87 10.28
N ASN A 145 -15.81 -10.17 9.99
CA ASN A 145 -16.93 -10.94 10.52
C ASN A 145 -16.77 -11.21 12.04
N LYS A 146 -15.55 -11.16 12.56
CA LYS A 146 -15.18 -11.42 13.96
C LYS A 146 -14.34 -10.29 14.55
N ASN A 147 -14.05 -10.40 15.84
CA ASN A 147 -13.24 -9.42 16.52
C ASN A 147 -11.76 -9.58 16.12
N ILE A 148 -11.14 -8.47 15.74
CA ILE A 148 -9.71 -8.35 15.45
C ILE A 148 -9.13 -7.16 16.25
N GLU A 149 -7.80 -7.04 16.27
CA GLU A 149 -7.14 -5.89 16.88
C GLU A 149 -7.13 -4.70 15.91
N VAL A 150 -6.83 -3.50 16.43
CA VAL A 150 -6.83 -2.27 15.63
C VAL A 150 -5.73 -2.36 14.56
N PRO A 151 -6.06 -2.20 13.27
CA PRO A 151 -5.04 -2.12 12.22
C PRO A 151 -4.10 -0.95 12.45
N SER A 152 -2.86 -1.05 11.97
CA SER A 152 -1.85 -0.01 12.14
C SER A 152 -1.11 0.29 10.84
N LEU A 153 -0.73 1.56 10.63
CA LEU A 153 0.14 1.93 9.52
C LEU A 153 1.59 1.61 9.88
N GLN A 154 2.33 1.10 8.91
CA GLN A 154 3.78 1.01 9.02
C GLN A 154 4.37 2.42 8.84
N ALA A 155 5.38 2.78 9.64
CA ALA A 155 6.03 4.10 9.65
C ALA A 155 6.41 4.57 8.21
N PRO A 156 6.36 5.88 7.90
CA PRO A 156 6.54 7.02 8.82
C PRO A 156 5.26 7.75 9.27
N SER A 157 4.08 7.27 8.92
CA SER A 157 2.81 7.96 9.24
C SER A 157 2.36 7.75 10.70
N SER A 158 1.90 8.81 11.36
CA SER A 158 1.33 8.79 12.71
C SER A 158 -0.21 8.74 12.73
N PHE A 159 -0.85 8.29 11.64
CA PHE A 159 -2.32 8.19 11.62
C PHE A 159 -2.78 6.89 12.26
N GLU A 160 -3.88 6.96 12.99
CA GLU A 160 -4.46 5.83 13.69
C GLU A 160 -5.80 5.45 13.06
N PHE A 161 -6.09 4.15 13.04
CA PHE A 161 -7.43 3.69 12.70
C PHE A 161 -8.38 3.99 13.86
N SER A 162 -9.47 4.69 13.58
CA SER A 162 -10.62 4.80 14.47
C SER A 162 -11.45 3.50 14.40
N ASN A 163 -12.13 3.13 15.48
CA ASN A 163 -12.90 1.89 15.57
C ASN A 163 -14.31 2.10 16.13
N SER A 164 -15.32 1.47 15.52
CA SER A 164 -16.72 1.53 16.05
C SER A 164 -16.97 0.41 17.05
N ASN A 165 -16.28 -0.69 16.83
CA ASN A 165 -16.27 -1.92 17.57
C ASN A 165 -14.99 -2.67 17.14
N SER A 166 -14.75 -3.85 17.70
CA SER A 166 -13.59 -4.68 17.33
C SER A 166 -13.68 -5.33 15.94
N LYS A 167 -14.57 -4.88 15.05
CA LYS A 167 -14.83 -5.47 13.72
C LYS A 167 -14.82 -4.46 12.58
N LEU A 168 -14.97 -3.17 12.85
CA LEU A 168 -15.04 -2.12 11.83
C LEU A 168 -14.11 -0.98 12.22
N PHE A 169 -13.09 -0.80 11.38
CA PHE A 169 -12.01 0.16 11.54
C PHE A 169 -11.94 1.10 10.34
N GLN A 170 -11.65 2.38 10.58
CA GLN A 170 -11.56 3.39 9.54
C GLN A 170 -10.39 4.33 9.76
N LEU A 171 -9.67 4.62 8.68
CA LEU A 171 -8.60 5.61 8.63
C LEU A 171 -8.98 6.68 7.60
N TYR A 172 -9.04 7.93 8.03
CA TYR A 172 -9.18 9.09 7.14
C TYR A 172 -7.82 9.79 6.99
N THR A 173 -7.46 10.17 5.76
CA THR A 173 -6.22 10.89 5.50
C THR A 173 -6.30 11.74 4.24
N ASN A 174 -5.42 12.74 4.14
CA ASN A 174 -5.13 13.48 2.91
C ASN A 174 -3.83 13.03 2.24
N ASN A 175 -3.13 12.08 2.84
CA ASN A 175 -1.92 11.54 2.25
C ASN A 175 -2.26 10.77 0.98
N THR A 176 -1.44 10.99 -0.04
CA THR A 176 -1.48 10.24 -1.29
C THR A 176 -0.23 9.39 -1.44
N GLY A 177 -0.30 8.41 -2.32
CA GLY A 177 0.80 7.50 -2.59
C GLY A 177 0.62 6.13 -1.92
N GLN A 178 1.66 5.32 -2.02
CA GLN A 178 1.64 3.96 -1.51
C GLN A 178 1.81 3.95 0.00
N ILE A 179 0.95 3.21 0.68
CA ILE A 179 1.05 2.90 2.11
C ILE A 179 1.03 1.40 2.32
N GLU A 180 1.51 0.98 3.50
CA GLU A 180 1.40 -0.38 4.00
C GLU A 180 0.71 -0.32 5.38
N PHE A 181 -0.27 -1.17 5.59
CA PHE A 181 -0.93 -1.32 6.88
C PHE A 181 -1.02 -2.78 7.29
N GLU A 182 -0.84 -3.01 8.58
CA GLU A 182 -0.91 -4.32 9.22
C GLU A 182 -2.28 -4.52 9.86
N VAL A 183 -2.82 -5.72 9.72
CA VAL A 183 -4.09 -6.15 10.30
C VAL A 183 -3.83 -7.35 11.23
N PRO A 184 -3.76 -7.15 12.55
CA PRO A 184 -3.63 -8.24 13.49
C PRO A 184 -4.99 -8.92 13.71
N TYR A 185 -5.04 -10.23 13.45
CA TYR A 185 -6.28 -11.02 13.56
C TYR A 185 -6.24 -12.02 14.72
N SER A 186 -5.12 -12.11 15.42
CA SER A 186 -4.97 -12.77 16.72
C SER A 186 -3.79 -12.15 17.47
N SER A 187 -3.60 -12.54 18.73
CA SER A 187 -2.50 -12.03 19.58
C SER A 187 -1.09 -12.32 19.08
N SER A 188 -0.94 -13.13 18.04
CA SER A 188 0.37 -13.56 17.50
C SER A 188 0.43 -13.65 15.98
N LYS A 189 -0.66 -13.30 15.28
CA LYS A 189 -0.74 -13.40 13.83
C LYS A 189 -1.35 -12.13 13.24
N SER A 190 -0.75 -11.67 12.16
CA SER A 190 -1.17 -10.53 11.38
C SER A 190 -0.90 -10.78 9.90
N PHE A 191 -1.48 -9.95 9.04
CA PHE A 191 -1.05 -9.83 7.65
C PHE A 191 -0.96 -8.35 7.32
N SER A 192 -0.18 -8.01 6.30
CA SER A 192 -0.04 -6.64 5.83
C SER A 192 -0.53 -6.50 4.40
N LEU A 193 -1.07 -5.33 4.07
CA LEU A 193 -1.56 -5.00 2.74
C LEU A 193 -0.94 -3.69 2.25
N PHE A 194 -0.66 -3.63 0.96
CA PHE A 194 -0.34 -2.38 0.27
C PHE A 194 -1.60 -1.75 -0.32
N GLU A 195 -1.69 -0.42 -0.24
CA GLU A 195 -2.71 0.37 -0.93
C GLU A 195 -2.08 1.64 -1.50
N ARG A 196 -2.60 2.11 -2.64
CA ARG A 196 -2.31 3.42 -3.21
C ARG A 196 -3.46 4.37 -2.89
N LEU A 197 -3.19 5.33 -2.02
CA LEU A 197 -4.13 6.39 -1.69
C LEU A 197 -4.11 7.47 -2.76
N GLU A 198 -5.31 7.84 -3.22
CA GLU A 198 -5.55 8.96 -4.12
C GLU A 198 -6.48 9.95 -3.41
N LEU A 199 -6.41 11.25 -3.74
CA LEU A 199 -7.33 12.23 -3.17
C LEU A 199 -8.78 11.84 -3.52
N GLY A 200 -9.66 11.79 -2.52
CA GLY A 200 -11.06 11.40 -2.75
C GLY A 200 -11.32 9.89 -2.71
N SER A 201 -10.28 9.04 -2.57
CA SER A 201 -10.44 7.59 -2.70
C SER A 201 -11.07 6.95 -1.47
N GLU A 202 -11.96 5.98 -1.69
CA GLU A 202 -12.43 5.05 -0.67
C GLU A 202 -12.01 3.62 -1.00
N LYS A 203 -11.44 2.93 -0.02
CA LYS A 203 -11.01 1.54 -0.11
C LYS A 203 -11.59 0.73 1.04
N ILE A 204 -12.24 -0.37 0.71
CA ILE A 204 -12.92 -1.23 1.69
C ILE A 204 -12.35 -2.63 1.58
N TYR A 205 -11.81 -3.12 2.68
CA TYR A 205 -11.30 -4.47 2.85
C TYR A 205 -12.19 -5.28 3.77
N GLN A 206 -12.34 -6.56 3.45
CA GLN A 206 -13.04 -7.55 4.27
C GLN A 206 -12.04 -8.56 4.83
N VAL A 207 -12.23 -8.95 6.09
CA VAL A 207 -11.44 -9.97 6.79
C VAL A 207 -12.41 -11.02 7.29
N GLU A 208 -12.38 -12.18 6.63
CA GLU A 208 -13.22 -13.31 6.97
C GLU A 208 -12.43 -14.34 7.76
N LEU A 209 -12.72 -14.41 9.06
CA LEU A 209 -12.16 -15.40 9.99
C LEU A 209 -13.06 -16.64 10.06
N ASP A 210 -12.45 -17.80 10.23
CA ASP A 210 -13.07 -19.13 10.14
C ASP A 210 -13.71 -19.40 8.76
N ALA A 211 -13.09 -18.89 7.70
CA ALA A 211 -13.49 -19.22 6.34
C ALA A 211 -13.31 -20.72 6.09
N ASN A 212 -14.28 -21.31 5.37
CA ASN A 212 -14.35 -22.74 5.07
C ASN A 212 -14.10 -23.05 3.59
N ASP A 213 -13.69 -22.04 2.82
CA ASP A 213 -13.25 -22.10 1.44
C ASP A 213 -12.11 -21.09 1.21
N ASN A 214 -11.42 -21.23 0.09
CA ASN A 214 -10.38 -20.30 -0.36
C ASN A 214 -10.83 -19.53 -1.62
N ASP A 215 -12.13 -19.34 -1.85
CA ASP A 215 -12.61 -18.60 -3.02
C ASP A 215 -12.09 -17.17 -2.95
N TYR A 216 -11.35 -16.77 -3.99
CA TYR A 216 -10.75 -15.45 -4.04
C TYR A 216 -11.81 -14.40 -4.36
N GLU A 217 -11.91 -13.40 -3.49
CA GLU A 217 -12.76 -12.24 -3.66
C GLU A 217 -11.90 -10.98 -3.59
N VAL A 218 -12.17 -10.03 -4.48
CA VAL A 218 -11.44 -8.77 -4.53
C VAL A 218 -11.63 -8.04 -3.20
N ASN A 219 -10.51 -7.63 -2.60
CA ASN A 219 -10.45 -6.95 -1.30
C ASN A 219 -10.88 -7.79 -0.08
N THR A 220 -10.98 -9.12 -0.20
CA THR A 220 -11.27 -10.00 0.94
C THR A 220 -10.06 -10.88 1.28
N VAL A 221 -9.61 -10.82 2.53
CA VAL A 221 -8.65 -11.76 3.12
C VAL A 221 -9.43 -12.82 3.90
N LYS A 222 -9.27 -14.09 3.51
CA LYS A 222 -9.89 -15.25 4.16
C LYS A 222 -8.85 -15.99 5.00
N ILE A 223 -9.24 -16.37 6.20
CA ILE A 223 -8.40 -17.07 7.18
C ILE A 223 -9.23 -18.21 7.77
N ASP A 224 -8.67 -19.41 7.81
CA ASP A 224 -9.35 -20.60 8.35
C ASP A 224 -9.45 -20.61 9.89
N SER A 225 -10.10 -21.64 10.45
CA SER A 225 -10.24 -21.84 11.90
C SER A 225 -8.92 -22.09 12.64
N GLU A 226 -7.87 -22.51 11.94
CA GLU A 226 -6.52 -22.68 12.49
C GLU A 226 -5.67 -21.39 12.39
N GLY A 227 -6.21 -20.35 11.77
CA GLY A 227 -5.57 -19.07 11.56
C GLY A 227 -4.55 -19.08 10.43
N ASN A 228 -4.66 -20.00 9.45
CA ASN A 228 -3.88 -19.96 8.22
C ASN A 228 -4.56 -19.04 7.20
N LEU A 229 -3.75 -18.27 6.48
CA LEU A 229 -4.24 -17.45 5.39
C LEU A 229 -4.65 -18.34 4.21
N LEU A 230 -5.88 -18.15 3.72
CA LEU A 230 -6.42 -18.83 2.55
C LEU A 230 -6.36 -17.96 1.30
N THR A 231 -6.50 -16.64 1.46
CA THR A 231 -6.36 -15.66 0.37
C THR A 231 -5.47 -14.50 0.79
N LEU A 232 -4.78 -13.88 -0.18
CA LEU A 232 -4.00 -12.67 0.04
C LEU A 232 -4.17 -11.69 -1.12
N ILE A 233 -4.30 -10.41 -0.78
CA ILE A 233 -4.54 -9.35 -1.76
C ILE A 233 -3.21 -8.67 -2.08
N GLY A 234 -2.83 -8.68 -3.36
CA GLY A 234 -1.74 -7.87 -3.90
C GLY A 234 -2.23 -6.61 -4.60
N LEU A 235 -1.46 -5.53 -4.47
CA LEU A 235 -1.64 -4.26 -5.16
C LEU A 235 -1.14 -4.38 -6.61
N GLU A 236 -2.00 -4.08 -7.59
CA GLU A 236 -1.55 -3.91 -8.98
C GLU A 236 -0.73 -2.62 -9.08
N LYS A 237 0.53 -2.73 -9.51
CA LYS A 237 1.46 -1.60 -9.61
C LYS A 237 1.31 -0.87 -10.94
N SER A 238 1.25 -1.65 -12.02
CA SER A 238 1.16 -1.17 -13.40
C SER A 238 0.84 -2.31 -14.36
N ASN A 239 0.20 -1.99 -15.48
CA ASN A 239 0.37 -2.79 -16.70
C ASN A 239 1.77 -2.50 -17.26
N LEU A 240 2.45 -3.54 -17.72
CA LEU A 240 3.78 -3.45 -18.31
C LEU A 240 3.70 -3.06 -19.79
N GLU A 241 4.80 -2.52 -20.32
CA GLU A 241 4.91 -2.18 -21.74
C GLU A 241 4.97 -3.46 -22.60
N SER A 242 4.59 -3.39 -23.87
CA SER A 242 4.54 -4.57 -24.75
C SER A 242 5.89 -5.24 -24.99
N SER A 243 6.99 -4.56 -24.65
CA SER A 243 8.33 -5.13 -24.63
C SER A 243 8.54 -6.13 -23.49
N GLN A 244 7.58 -6.27 -22.58
CA GLN A 244 7.55 -7.20 -21.44
C GLN A 244 6.33 -8.13 -21.53
N ASN A 245 5.83 -8.41 -22.74
CA ASN A 245 4.67 -9.28 -22.93
C ASN A 245 4.90 -10.70 -22.42
N GLU A 246 6.13 -11.19 -22.46
CA GLU A 246 6.50 -12.57 -22.09
C GLU A 246 7.32 -12.56 -20.79
N THR A 247 7.04 -11.65 -19.85
CA THR A 247 7.84 -11.54 -18.61
C THR A 247 7.70 -12.79 -17.74
N SER A 248 8.81 -13.51 -17.57
CA SER A 248 8.82 -14.84 -16.94
C SER A 248 9.58 -14.90 -15.62
N GLY A 249 10.69 -14.16 -15.48
CA GLY A 249 11.51 -14.17 -14.26
C GLY A 249 11.75 -12.77 -13.69
N LEU A 250 11.83 -12.65 -12.35
CA LEU A 250 12.12 -11.40 -11.65
C LEU A 250 13.30 -11.54 -10.67
N ALA A 251 14.05 -10.46 -10.44
CA ALA A 251 15.06 -10.41 -9.38
C ALA A 251 15.17 -9.02 -8.74
N TRP A 252 15.11 -8.97 -7.41
CA TRP A 252 15.40 -7.77 -6.63
C TRP A 252 16.87 -7.73 -6.19
N ILE A 253 17.65 -6.83 -6.79
CA ILE A 253 19.09 -6.68 -6.55
C ILE A 253 19.37 -5.25 -6.10
N GLU A 254 19.88 -5.08 -4.87
CA GLU A 254 20.35 -3.79 -4.35
C GLU A 254 19.35 -2.63 -4.56
N GLY A 255 18.07 -2.87 -4.29
CA GLY A 255 17.00 -1.86 -4.42
C GLY A 255 16.47 -1.66 -5.84
N ARG A 256 16.84 -2.53 -6.79
CA ARG A 256 16.44 -2.46 -8.20
C ARG A 256 15.72 -3.74 -8.61
N LEU A 257 14.70 -3.60 -9.44
CA LEU A 257 13.94 -4.71 -9.99
C LEU A 257 14.44 -5.06 -11.38
N PHE A 258 14.80 -6.32 -11.60
CA PHE A 258 15.19 -6.86 -12.89
C PHE A 258 14.15 -7.87 -13.38
N SER A 259 14.01 -7.97 -14.70
CA SER A 259 13.10 -8.90 -15.38
C SER A 259 13.76 -9.51 -16.61
N ILE A 260 13.29 -10.68 -17.01
CA ILE A 260 13.57 -11.32 -18.29
C ILE A 260 12.24 -11.61 -18.99
N ASN A 261 12.31 -11.77 -20.32
CA ASN A 261 11.22 -12.35 -21.10
C ASN A 261 11.54 -13.80 -21.44
N ASP A 262 10.52 -14.63 -21.64
CA ASP A 262 10.63 -16.02 -22.06
C ASP A 262 11.08 -16.18 -23.54
N GLY A 263 11.02 -17.41 -24.08
CA GLY A 263 11.60 -17.88 -25.32
C GLY A 263 11.32 -17.02 -26.53
N ASP A 264 12.22 -17.12 -27.52
CA ASP A 264 12.20 -16.37 -28.78
C ASP A 264 12.26 -14.83 -28.64
N ASN A 265 12.47 -14.29 -27.43
CA ASN A 265 12.76 -12.88 -27.19
C ASN A 265 14.26 -12.56 -27.25
N THR A 266 14.62 -11.30 -26.97
CA THR A 266 16.02 -10.90 -26.88
C THR A 266 16.70 -11.52 -25.67
N ASN A 267 18.00 -11.82 -25.78
CA ASN A 267 18.86 -12.28 -24.69
C ASN A 267 19.27 -11.13 -23.74
N GLN A 268 18.27 -10.46 -23.16
CA GLN A 268 18.45 -9.27 -22.34
C GLN A 268 17.80 -9.44 -20.98
N VAL A 269 18.48 -8.91 -19.96
CA VAL A 269 17.91 -8.64 -18.64
C VAL A 269 17.51 -7.17 -18.59
N HIS A 270 16.28 -6.88 -18.19
CA HIS A 270 15.70 -5.55 -18.16
C HIS A 270 15.66 -5.01 -16.73
N GLU A 271 16.29 -3.87 -16.47
CA GLU A 271 16.06 -3.13 -15.21
C GLU A 271 14.76 -2.34 -15.34
N MET A 272 13.83 -2.53 -14.42
CA MET A 272 12.51 -1.89 -14.43
C MET A 272 12.38 -0.87 -13.30
N ASP A 273 11.62 0.19 -13.57
CA ASP A 273 11.11 1.08 -12.52
C ASP A 273 10.00 0.34 -11.73
N PRO A 274 10.19 0.04 -10.43
CA PRO A 274 9.22 -0.71 -9.64
C PRO A 274 7.92 0.07 -9.35
N THR A 275 7.91 1.38 -9.58
CA THR A 275 6.71 2.23 -9.42
C THR A 275 5.88 2.25 -10.68
N THR A 276 6.53 2.41 -11.84
CA THR A 276 5.82 2.60 -13.13
C THR A 276 5.82 1.37 -14.03
N GLY A 277 6.62 0.34 -13.74
CA GLY A 277 6.79 -0.85 -14.59
C GLY A 277 7.52 -0.59 -15.90
N LYS A 278 8.23 0.54 -16.02
CA LYS A 278 8.93 0.92 -17.27
C LYS A 278 10.32 0.34 -17.31
N THR A 279 10.75 -0.12 -18.47
CA THR A 279 12.14 -0.54 -18.69
C THR A 279 13.06 0.68 -18.66
N LEU A 280 13.96 0.74 -17.67
CA LEU A 280 14.96 1.79 -17.50
C LEU A 280 16.17 1.56 -18.39
N ARG A 281 16.62 0.30 -18.48
CA ARG A 281 17.68 -0.15 -19.40
C ARG A 281 17.61 -1.65 -19.62
N SER A 282 18.27 -2.10 -20.68
CA SER A 282 18.48 -3.53 -20.97
C SER A 282 19.97 -3.86 -20.95
N ILE A 283 20.31 -5.03 -20.42
CA ILE A 283 21.66 -5.57 -20.33
C ILE A 283 21.72 -6.84 -21.19
N THR A 284 22.53 -6.82 -22.25
CA THR A 284 22.69 -8.00 -23.13
C THR A 284 23.63 -9.02 -22.50
N ILE A 285 23.26 -10.30 -22.60
CA ILE A 285 24.13 -11.43 -22.24
C ILE A 285 24.79 -11.96 -23.52
N GLU A 286 26.04 -11.57 -23.78
CA GLU A 286 26.66 -11.65 -25.12
C GLU A 286 26.78 -13.07 -25.70
N ASN A 287 27.00 -14.06 -24.84
CA ASN A 287 27.27 -15.45 -25.21
C ASN A 287 26.08 -16.37 -24.95
N SER A 288 24.87 -15.81 -24.86
CA SER A 288 23.64 -16.56 -24.70
C SER A 288 22.70 -16.37 -25.88
N GLN A 289 21.76 -17.30 -25.97
CA GLN A 289 20.52 -17.14 -26.73
C GLN A 289 19.38 -17.30 -25.74
N ASN A 290 18.31 -16.55 -25.93
CA ASN A 290 17.07 -16.80 -25.22
C ASN A 290 16.30 -17.87 -26.00
N ARG A 291 16.52 -19.13 -25.63
CA ARG A 291 15.81 -20.25 -26.26
C ARG A 291 14.49 -20.56 -25.55
N ASP A 292 14.48 -20.48 -24.22
CA ASP A 292 13.29 -20.60 -23.34
C ASP A 292 13.76 -20.15 -21.93
N TRP A 293 13.65 -18.85 -21.66
CA TRP A 293 14.20 -18.22 -20.45
C TRP A 293 13.11 -18.03 -19.39
N GLU A 294 13.13 -18.87 -18.37
CA GLU A 294 11.96 -18.94 -17.46
C GLU A 294 12.15 -18.18 -16.16
N GLU A 295 13.34 -18.26 -15.54
CA GLU A 295 13.48 -17.84 -14.14
C GLU A 295 14.81 -17.14 -13.84
N LEU A 296 14.76 -16.24 -12.86
CA LEU A 296 15.93 -15.62 -12.26
C LEU A 296 16.11 -16.12 -10.81
N ALA A 297 17.33 -16.49 -10.45
CA ALA A 297 17.72 -16.72 -9.06
C ALA A 297 19.01 -15.99 -8.74
N GLN A 298 19.29 -15.70 -7.47
CA GLN A 298 20.49 -14.97 -7.10
C GLN A 298 21.21 -15.48 -5.87
N SER A 299 22.53 -15.33 -5.92
CA SER A 299 23.40 -15.36 -4.74
C SER A 299 23.79 -13.92 -4.38
N ALA A 300 24.59 -13.75 -3.33
CA ALA A 300 25.14 -12.44 -2.99
C ALA A 300 26.05 -11.82 -4.08
N THR A 301 26.52 -12.60 -5.05
CA THR A 301 27.53 -12.12 -6.04
C THR A 301 27.17 -12.39 -7.50
N HIS A 302 26.23 -13.29 -7.75
CA HIS A 302 25.86 -13.74 -9.09
C HIS A 302 24.35 -13.84 -9.23
N LEU A 303 23.86 -13.42 -10.40
CA LEU A 303 22.54 -13.71 -10.93
C LEU A 303 22.62 -14.98 -11.78
N TYR A 304 21.60 -15.82 -11.70
CA TYR A 304 21.43 -17.04 -12.46
C TYR A 304 20.20 -16.88 -13.35
N ILE A 305 20.35 -17.13 -14.65
CA ILE A 305 19.29 -17.02 -15.65
C ILE A 305 19.00 -18.44 -16.17
N GLY A 306 17.81 -18.96 -15.93
CA GLY A 306 17.39 -20.27 -16.38
C GLY A 306 17.04 -20.28 -17.87
N ASP A 307 17.79 -21.01 -18.69
CA ASP A 307 17.46 -21.31 -20.10
C ASP A 307 17.11 -22.79 -20.19
N PHE A 308 15.97 -23.14 -19.61
CA PHE A 308 15.60 -24.51 -19.31
C PHE A 308 14.13 -24.87 -19.52
N GLY A 309 13.33 -23.91 -20.01
CA GLY A 309 11.99 -24.19 -20.51
C GLY A 309 12.07 -25.28 -21.58
N ASN A 310 11.12 -26.21 -21.50
CA ASN A 310 11.09 -27.38 -22.34
C ASN A 310 9.66 -27.92 -22.47
N ASN A 311 8.67 -27.04 -22.64
CA ASN A 311 7.25 -27.38 -22.68
C ASN A 311 6.91 -28.53 -23.65
N LEU A 312 7.63 -28.66 -24.78
CA LEU A 312 7.42 -29.74 -25.75
C LEU A 312 8.33 -30.97 -25.57
N GLY A 313 9.16 -31.01 -24.53
CA GLY A 313 9.94 -32.18 -24.12
C GLY A 313 11.10 -32.59 -25.03
N TYR A 314 11.45 -31.79 -26.04
CA TYR A 314 12.47 -32.15 -27.04
C TYR A 314 13.82 -31.43 -26.89
N ARG A 315 13.95 -30.46 -25.96
CA ARG A 315 15.22 -29.74 -25.71
C ARG A 315 16.32 -30.70 -25.24
N LYS A 316 17.56 -30.44 -25.65
CA LYS A 316 18.77 -31.21 -25.27
C LYS A 316 19.91 -30.34 -24.76
N ASP A 317 19.64 -29.06 -24.61
CA ASP A 317 20.59 -27.97 -24.39
C ASP A 317 20.07 -27.05 -23.29
N LEU A 318 19.52 -27.66 -22.23
CA LEU A 318 19.10 -26.96 -21.03
C LEU A 318 20.33 -26.38 -20.34
N ALA A 319 20.22 -25.15 -19.87
CA ALA A 319 21.34 -24.46 -19.25
C ALA A 319 20.89 -23.43 -18.21
N VAL A 320 21.85 -23.00 -17.40
CA VAL A 320 21.74 -21.80 -16.57
C VAL A 320 22.92 -20.89 -16.91
N TYR A 321 22.67 -19.60 -17.16
CA TYR A 321 23.72 -18.61 -17.30
C TYR A 321 23.99 -17.94 -15.95
N LYS A 322 25.23 -17.99 -15.49
CA LYS A 322 25.70 -17.37 -14.25
C LYS A 322 26.44 -16.08 -14.56
N VAL A 323 25.92 -14.96 -14.09
CA VAL A 323 26.34 -13.60 -14.42
C VAL A 323 26.74 -12.87 -13.15
N SER A 324 27.86 -12.14 -13.18
CA SER A 324 28.30 -11.32 -12.04
C SER A 324 27.33 -10.16 -11.79
N ILE A 325 26.84 -10.01 -10.55
CA ILE A 325 25.96 -8.90 -10.16
C ILE A 325 26.66 -7.55 -10.31
N SER A 326 27.93 -7.44 -9.94
CA SER A 326 28.68 -6.18 -10.08
C SER A 326 28.78 -5.72 -11.53
N ASP A 327 28.90 -6.66 -12.46
CA ASP A 327 28.91 -6.36 -13.89
C ASP A 327 27.51 -6.02 -14.39
N LEU A 328 26.49 -6.78 -14.01
CA LEU A 328 25.08 -6.50 -14.32
C LEU A 328 24.67 -5.08 -13.92
N LEU A 329 25.07 -4.64 -12.72
CA LEU A 329 24.73 -3.32 -12.19
C LEU A 329 25.43 -2.17 -12.90
N THR A 330 26.61 -2.39 -13.49
CA THR A 330 27.47 -1.30 -14.00
C THR A 330 27.60 -1.26 -15.52
N LYS A 331 27.24 -2.35 -16.22
CA LYS A 331 27.41 -2.49 -17.68
C LYS A 331 26.05 -2.59 -18.39
N THR A 332 26.09 -2.51 -19.72
CA THR A 332 24.94 -2.76 -20.61
C THR A 332 25.12 -4.04 -21.44
N SER A 333 26.26 -4.70 -21.28
CA SER A 333 26.62 -5.95 -21.96
C SER A 333 27.57 -6.73 -21.06
N VAL A 334 27.29 -8.01 -20.85
CA VAL A 334 28.05 -8.90 -19.97
C VAL A 334 28.13 -10.31 -20.54
N THR A 335 29.13 -11.08 -20.13
CA THR A 335 29.27 -12.50 -20.49
C THR A 335 28.85 -13.35 -19.29
N GLY A 336 28.04 -14.40 -19.52
CA GLY A 336 27.66 -15.36 -18.50
C GLY A 336 28.44 -16.67 -18.61
N GLU A 337 28.77 -17.30 -17.48
CA GLU A 337 29.24 -18.69 -17.46
C GLU A 337 28.03 -19.61 -17.76
N LYS A 338 28.12 -20.46 -18.78
CA LYS A 338 27.02 -21.37 -19.16
C LYS A 338 27.17 -22.71 -18.44
N LEU A 339 26.19 -23.05 -17.62
CA LEU A 339 26.11 -24.32 -16.88
C LEU A 339 25.09 -25.22 -17.58
N ASN A 340 25.53 -26.10 -18.47
CA ASN A 340 24.68 -27.03 -19.19
C ASN A 340 24.29 -28.21 -18.29
N PHE A 341 23.06 -28.67 -18.41
CA PHE A 341 22.63 -29.88 -17.73
C PHE A 341 21.69 -30.73 -18.57
N ILE A 342 21.58 -32.00 -18.19
CA ILE A 342 20.58 -32.93 -18.73
C ILE A 342 19.82 -33.58 -17.58
N TYR A 343 18.57 -33.96 -17.84
CA TYR A 343 17.87 -34.93 -17.03
C TYR A 343 18.33 -36.33 -17.44
N PRO A 344 18.99 -37.11 -16.57
CA PRO A 344 19.51 -38.43 -16.94
C PRO A 344 18.39 -39.40 -17.37
N ASP A 345 17.17 -39.17 -16.89
CA ASP A 345 16.00 -40.01 -17.17
C ASP A 345 15.18 -39.57 -18.41
N GLN A 346 15.51 -38.42 -19.02
CA GLN A 346 14.88 -37.98 -20.27
C GLN A 346 15.51 -38.71 -21.45
N ILE A 347 15.00 -39.91 -21.73
CA ILE A 347 15.46 -40.75 -22.85
C ILE A 347 14.60 -40.60 -24.12
N ASP A 348 13.41 -40.00 -23.99
CA ASP A 348 12.47 -39.74 -25.07
C ASP A 348 12.32 -38.23 -25.29
N PHE A 349 12.61 -37.80 -26.52
CA PHE A 349 12.56 -36.40 -26.96
C PHE A 349 11.50 -36.20 -28.06
N THR A 350 10.50 -37.09 -28.10
CA THR A 350 9.34 -36.93 -28.98
C THR A 350 8.51 -35.75 -28.48
N SER A 351 8.21 -34.80 -29.38
CA SER A 351 7.46 -33.59 -29.06
C SER A 351 6.11 -33.91 -28.40
N ARG A 352 5.90 -33.46 -27.17
CA ARG A 352 4.62 -33.51 -26.43
C ARG A 352 4.64 -32.55 -25.25
N GLU A 353 3.48 -32.02 -24.89
CA GLU A 353 3.30 -31.12 -23.72
C GLU A 353 3.32 -31.86 -22.38
N ASP A 354 2.93 -33.14 -22.37
CA ASP A 354 2.84 -33.93 -21.14
C ASP A 354 4.11 -34.76 -20.91
N HIS A 355 5.04 -34.19 -20.13
CA HIS A 355 6.23 -34.86 -19.62
C HIS A 355 6.70 -34.19 -18.31
N ARG A 356 7.74 -34.73 -17.68
CA ARG A 356 8.24 -34.28 -16.36
C ARG A 356 9.54 -33.50 -16.42
N PHE A 357 9.92 -33.03 -17.60
CA PHE A 357 11.25 -32.46 -17.87
C PHE A 357 11.16 -31.03 -18.38
N ASP A 358 10.04 -30.37 -18.07
CA ASP A 358 9.80 -28.95 -18.30
C ASP A 358 10.11 -28.21 -17.00
N CYS A 359 11.06 -27.29 -17.03
CA CYS A 359 11.62 -26.62 -15.85
C CYS A 359 11.26 -25.15 -15.90
N GLU A 360 10.75 -24.60 -14.81
CA GLU A 360 10.11 -23.27 -14.84
C GLU A 360 10.50 -22.43 -13.63
N ALA A 361 11.02 -23.04 -12.57
CA ALA A 361 11.34 -22.33 -11.35
C ALA A 361 12.69 -22.76 -10.77
N MET A 362 13.37 -21.83 -10.11
CA MET A 362 14.74 -21.98 -9.63
C MET A 362 15.00 -21.08 -8.42
N VAL A 363 15.68 -21.62 -7.41
CA VAL A 363 16.24 -20.82 -6.30
C VAL A 363 17.71 -21.18 -6.07
N PHE A 364 18.48 -20.24 -5.55
CA PHE A 364 19.85 -20.48 -5.10
C PHE A 364 19.88 -20.66 -3.58
N SER A 365 20.39 -21.81 -3.12
CA SER A 365 20.56 -22.07 -1.69
C SER A 365 21.65 -23.11 -1.46
N ASN A 366 22.35 -23.02 -0.32
CA ASN A 366 23.40 -23.97 0.07
C ASN A 366 24.45 -24.25 -1.03
N ASN A 367 24.83 -23.21 -1.79
CA ASN A 367 25.75 -23.29 -2.94
C ASN A 367 25.29 -24.18 -4.10
N LYS A 368 23.99 -24.43 -4.22
CA LYS A 368 23.38 -25.14 -5.33
C LYS A 368 22.23 -24.33 -5.91
N LEU A 369 21.89 -24.64 -7.16
CA LEU A 369 20.61 -24.26 -7.73
C LEU A 369 19.63 -25.40 -7.45
N HIS A 370 18.47 -25.04 -6.94
CA HIS A 370 17.34 -25.93 -6.74
C HIS A 370 16.33 -25.58 -7.83
N ILE A 371 16.00 -26.54 -8.70
CA ILE A 371 15.11 -26.31 -9.84
C ILE A 371 13.86 -27.17 -9.71
N PHE A 372 12.74 -26.66 -10.22
CA PHE A 372 11.42 -27.26 -10.07
C PHE A 372 10.73 -27.36 -11.42
N THR A 373 10.11 -28.51 -11.69
CA THR A 373 9.44 -28.77 -12.95
C THR A 373 7.97 -28.36 -12.93
N LYS A 374 7.43 -27.98 -14.08
CA LYS A 374 6.00 -27.75 -14.31
C LYS A 374 5.38 -28.97 -14.96
N ILE A 375 4.34 -29.52 -14.32
CA ILE A 375 3.71 -30.75 -14.79
C ILE A 375 2.18 -30.56 -14.81
N PRO A 376 1.60 -30.20 -15.98
CA PRO A 376 0.18 -29.89 -16.09
C PRO A 376 -0.76 -31.05 -15.75
N SER A 377 -0.35 -32.29 -16.05
CA SER A 377 -1.20 -33.48 -15.94
C SER A 377 -1.40 -33.98 -14.51
N THR A 378 -0.37 -33.86 -13.68
CA THR A 378 -0.36 -34.39 -12.31
C THR A 378 -0.40 -33.31 -11.24
N LEU A 379 -0.08 -32.05 -11.57
CA LEU A 379 -0.02 -30.93 -10.63
C LEU A 379 0.91 -31.20 -9.44
N ASP A 380 1.96 -31.96 -9.69
CA ASP A 380 3.13 -32.12 -8.84
C ASP A 380 4.34 -31.47 -9.52
N SER A 381 5.45 -31.38 -8.78
CA SER A 381 6.69 -30.80 -9.28
C SER A 381 7.88 -31.65 -8.84
N ASP A 382 8.72 -32.05 -9.77
CA ASP A 382 9.98 -32.71 -9.43
C ASP A 382 11.02 -31.65 -9.09
N HIS A 383 11.72 -31.87 -7.97
CA HIS A 383 12.77 -31.02 -7.47
C HIS A 383 14.14 -31.66 -7.75
N TYR A 384 15.02 -30.89 -8.40
CA TYR A 384 16.39 -31.30 -8.70
C TYR A 384 17.39 -30.28 -8.17
N THR A 385 18.67 -30.67 -8.12
CA THR A 385 19.78 -29.75 -7.83
C THR A 385 20.87 -29.76 -8.90
N LEU A 386 21.46 -28.57 -9.11
CA LEU A 386 22.61 -28.32 -9.96
C LEU A 386 23.77 -27.70 -9.16
N GLU A 387 25.00 -28.10 -9.49
CA GLU A 387 26.23 -27.52 -8.98
C GLU A 387 26.58 -26.23 -9.74
N ILE A 388 26.94 -25.16 -9.02
CA ILE A 388 27.22 -23.83 -9.63
C ILE A 388 28.62 -23.68 -10.24
N ASN A 389 29.43 -24.74 -10.18
CA ASN A 389 30.84 -24.75 -10.61
C ASN A 389 31.13 -25.90 -11.60
N GLN A 390 30.09 -26.44 -12.24
CA GLN A 390 30.21 -27.51 -13.23
C GLN A 390 29.55 -27.09 -14.55
N GLU A 391 30.35 -26.95 -15.60
CA GLU A 391 29.88 -26.52 -16.93
C GLU A 391 28.96 -27.54 -17.61
N ASN A 392 29.14 -28.83 -17.36
CA ASN A 392 28.32 -29.91 -17.89
C ASN A 392 28.02 -30.90 -16.77
N GLN A 393 26.72 -31.15 -16.51
CA GLN A 393 26.30 -31.96 -15.37
C GLN A 393 24.97 -32.68 -15.61
N ASN A 394 24.66 -33.64 -14.73
CA ASN A 394 23.32 -34.22 -14.64
C ASN A 394 22.54 -33.47 -13.57
N ALA A 395 21.26 -33.19 -13.82
CA ALA A 395 20.35 -32.77 -12.76
C ALA A 395 20.21 -33.90 -11.72
N ASN A 396 20.42 -33.57 -10.44
CA ASN A 396 20.32 -34.55 -9.36
C ASN A 396 18.92 -34.52 -8.78
N PHE A 397 18.12 -35.56 -9.04
CA PHE A 397 16.78 -35.68 -8.47
C PHE A 397 16.82 -35.73 -6.94
N VAL A 398 15.94 -34.98 -6.29
CA VAL A 398 15.81 -34.91 -4.84
C VAL A 398 14.49 -35.55 -4.41
N GLU A 399 13.37 -35.02 -4.89
CA GLU A 399 12.03 -35.47 -4.53
C GLU A 399 10.95 -34.98 -5.50
N SER A 400 9.73 -35.49 -5.35
CA SER A 400 8.53 -34.97 -6.02
C SER A 400 7.61 -34.31 -4.99
N LEU A 401 7.23 -33.07 -5.25
CA LEU A 401 6.40 -32.23 -4.40
C LEU A 401 4.95 -32.28 -4.89
N GLN A 402 4.01 -32.62 -4.01
CA GLN A 402 2.58 -32.44 -4.29
C GLN A 402 2.24 -30.96 -4.11
N THR A 403 2.27 -30.20 -5.22
CA THR A 403 2.04 -28.76 -5.21
C THR A 403 0.57 -28.43 -5.32
N ASP A 404 -0.23 -29.27 -5.99
CA ASP A 404 -1.63 -29.04 -6.34
C ASP A 404 -1.82 -27.92 -7.39
N PHE A 405 -0.76 -27.47 -8.04
CA PHE A 405 -0.77 -26.49 -9.13
C PHE A 405 0.50 -26.62 -9.99
N MET A 406 0.49 -26.00 -11.18
CA MET A 406 1.66 -25.90 -12.05
C MET A 406 2.59 -24.82 -11.51
N VAL A 407 3.79 -25.20 -11.07
CA VAL A 407 4.82 -24.26 -10.63
C VAL A 407 5.29 -23.43 -11.83
N THR A 408 5.35 -22.12 -11.65
CA THR A 408 5.79 -21.14 -12.66
C THR A 408 6.92 -20.24 -12.17
N GLY A 409 7.15 -20.18 -10.86
CA GLY A 409 8.26 -19.43 -10.33
C GLY A 409 8.61 -19.86 -8.90
N ALA A 410 9.82 -19.55 -8.46
CA ALA A 410 10.24 -19.79 -7.09
C ALA A 410 11.13 -18.68 -6.54
N GLU A 411 11.03 -18.47 -5.23
CA GLU A 411 11.85 -17.48 -4.53
C GLU A 411 12.23 -18.01 -3.14
N ILE A 412 13.32 -17.50 -2.59
CA ILE A 412 13.80 -17.83 -1.24
C ILE A 412 13.84 -16.58 -0.37
N ASP A 413 13.25 -16.67 0.82
CA ASP A 413 13.52 -15.68 1.85
C ASP A 413 14.90 -15.94 2.45
N SER A 414 15.90 -15.14 2.07
CA SER A 414 17.29 -15.33 2.51
C SER A 414 17.49 -15.24 4.04
N GLU A 415 16.54 -14.63 4.77
CA GLU A 415 16.61 -14.50 6.23
C GLU A 415 16.13 -15.77 6.95
N SER A 416 14.92 -16.26 6.61
CA SER A 416 14.35 -17.46 7.25
C SER A 416 14.74 -18.77 6.54
N GLY A 417 15.21 -18.69 5.30
CA GLY A 417 15.45 -19.81 4.41
C GLY A 417 14.18 -20.43 3.83
N GLN A 418 12.98 -19.88 4.09
CA GLN A 418 11.73 -20.39 3.52
C GLN A 418 11.72 -20.29 2.00
N ILE A 419 11.14 -21.30 1.34
CA ILE A 419 10.97 -21.34 -0.11
C ILE A 419 9.51 -21.00 -0.44
N LEU A 420 9.34 -20.13 -1.43
CA LEU A 420 8.06 -19.77 -2.00
C LEU A 420 7.96 -20.37 -3.39
N LEU A 421 6.86 -21.04 -3.69
CA LEU A 421 6.52 -21.47 -5.04
C LEU A 421 5.29 -20.71 -5.51
N LEU A 422 5.41 -20.04 -6.65
CA LEU A 422 4.31 -19.41 -7.39
C LEU A 422 3.79 -20.40 -8.43
N GLY A 423 2.48 -20.33 -8.67
CA GLY A 423 1.93 -21.02 -9.83
C GLY A 423 0.42 -20.99 -9.93
N LEU A 424 -0.09 -21.76 -10.88
CA LEU A 424 -1.47 -21.65 -11.35
C LEU A 424 -2.09 -22.99 -11.75
N LYS A 425 -3.42 -23.04 -11.87
CA LYS A 425 -4.11 -24.20 -12.46
C LYS A 425 -4.00 -24.20 -13.99
N PRO A 426 -3.90 -25.38 -14.64
CA PRO A 426 -3.81 -25.50 -16.08
C PRO A 426 -4.95 -24.83 -16.83
N GLN A 427 -4.66 -24.45 -18.07
CA GLN A 427 -5.66 -23.89 -18.95
C GLN A 427 -6.82 -24.89 -19.16
N GLY A 428 -8.07 -24.42 -19.17
CA GLY A 428 -9.26 -25.27 -19.31
C GLY A 428 -9.84 -25.77 -17.99
N THR A 429 -9.14 -25.60 -16.87
CA THR A 429 -9.75 -25.71 -15.54
C THR A 429 -10.55 -24.44 -15.24
N LYS A 430 -11.70 -24.58 -14.57
CA LYS A 430 -12.50 -23.43 -14.10
C LYS A 430 -12.74 -23.56 -12.60
N PRO A 431 -12.36 -22.56 -11.79
CA PRO A 431 -11.66 -21.32 -12.14
C PRO A 431 -10.15 -21.52 -12.46
N TYR A 432 -9.52 -20.52 -13.13
CA TYR A 432 -8.08 -20.45 -13.42
C TYR A 432 -7.36 -19.78 -12.24
N GLU A 433 -7.04 -20.58 -11.23
CA GLU A 433 -6.59 -20.11 -9.91
C GLU A 433 -5.07 -19.94 -9.87
N GLN A 434 -4.63 -19.00 -9.03
CA GLN A 434 -3.21 -18.70 -8.78
C GLN A 434 -2.90 -18.77 -7.31
N PHE A 435 -1.69 -19.25 -6.99
CA PHE A 435 -1.30 -19.60 -5.63
C PHE A 435 0.12 -19.18 -5.30
N LEU A 436 0.33 -18.95 -4.00
CA LEU A 436 1.63 -19.00 -3.35
C LEU A 436 1.64 -20.15 -2.36
N SER A 437 2.64 -21.01 -2.47
CA SER A 437 2.93 -22.04 -1.47
C SER A 437 4.22 -21.73 -0.74
N PHE A 438 4.18 -21.92 0.58
CA PHE A 438 5.33 -21.69 1.44
C PHE A 438 5.82 -23.03 1.95
N TYR A 439 7.13 -23.22 1.91
CA TYR A 439 7.83 -24.38 2.42
C TYR A 439 8.89 -23.91 3.42
N GLY A 440 9.16 -24.72 4.44
CA GLY A 440 10.31 -24.45 5.32
C GLY A 440 11.65 -24.57 4.58
N SER A 441 12.74 -24.28 5.29
CA SER A 441 14.07 -24.31 4.71
C SER A 441 14.47 -25.66 4.11
N ILE A 442 15.36 -25.62 3.13
CA ILE A 442 16.03 -26.79 2.56
C ILE A 442 16.81 -27.53 3.66
N GLN A 443 16.54 -28.82 3.81
CA GLN A 443 17.12 -29.69 4.81
C GLN A 443 18.52 -30.17 4.39
N GLY A 444 19.29 -30.75 5.32
CA GLY A 444 20.67 -31.19 5.06
C GLY A 444 20.82 -32.28 3.99
N ASN A 445 19.75 -33.00 3.66
CA ASN A 445 19.70 -33.98 2.56
C ASN A 445 19.30 -33.34 1.21
N GLY A 446 18.98 -32.04 1.17
CA GLY A 446 18.56 -31.31 -0.01
C GLY A 446 17.04 -31.14 -0.15
N ASN A 447 16.23 -31.91 0.58
CA ASN A 447 14.76 -31.85 0.48
C ASN A 447 14.20 -30.54 1.02
N LEU A 448 13.07 -30.09 0.48
CA LEU A 448 12.25 -29.05 1.06
C LEU A 448 11.55 -29.58 2.32
N SER A 449 11.40 -28.70 3.31
CA SER A 449 10.56 -29.00 4.46
C SER A 449 9.08 -29.01 4.06
N SER A 450 8.19 -29.52 4.92
CA SER A 450 6.75 -29.56 4.62
C SER A 450 6.16 -28.20 4.27
N ARG A 451 5.15 -28.20 3.38
CA ARG A 451 4.35 -27.01 3.05
C ARG A 451 3.72 -26.42 4.32
N THR A 452 3.99 -25.15 4.59
CA THR A 452 3.53 -24.42 5.79
C THR A 452 2.30 -23.56 5.51
N GLN A 453 2.17 -23.00 4.30
CA GLN A 453 1.01 -22.24 3.86
C GLN A 453 0.68 -22.49 2.38
N PHE A 454 -0.58 -22.34 2.03
CA PHE A 454 -1.11 -22.45 0.67
C PHE A 454 -2.15 -21.34 0.47
N ILE A 455 -1.77 -20.28 -0.24
CA ILE A 455 -2.55 -19.04 -0.31
C ILE A 455 -3.00 -18.81 -1.75
N LYS A 456 -4.31 -18.66 -1.96
CA LYS A 456 -4.83 -18.23 -3.27
C LYS A 456 -4.66 -16.72 -3.42
N ILE A 457 -3.97 -16.30 -4.48
CA ILE A 457 -3.65 -14.88 -4.71
C ILE A 457 -4.52 -14.23 -5.78
N GLY A 458 -5.27 -15.01 -6.56
CA GLY A 458 -6.16 -14.47 -7.57
C GLY A 458 -6.60 -15.46 -8.63
N TYR A 459 -7.09 -14.90 -9.72
CA TYR A 459 -7.43 -15.61 -10.95
C TYR A 459 -6.74 -14.95 -12.14
N LEU A 460 -6.63 -15.70 -13.24
CA LEU A 460 -6.13 -15.22 -14.53
C LEU A 460 -6.74 -13.88 -14.94
N THR A 461 -8.06 -13.71 -14.79
CA THR A 461 -8.78 -12.48 -15.19
C THR A 461 -8.41 -11.24 -14.37
N ILE A 462 -7.83 -11.42 -13.19
CA ILE A 462 -7.43 -10.34 -12.29
C ILE A 462 -5.95 -10.05 -12.49
N ARG A 463 -5.09 -11.09 -12.50
CA ARG A 463 -3.64 -10.90 -12.46
C ARG A 463 -2.90 -11.19 -13.76
N GLY A 464 -3.51 -11.75 -14.80
CA GLY A 464 -2.77 -12.26 -15.97
C GLY A 464 -2.12 -13.62 -15.70
N ASN A 465 -1.27 -14.11 -16.60
CA ASN A 465 -0.58 -15.39 -16.44
C ASN A 465 0.66 -15.20 -15.53
N THR A 466 0.57 -15.58 -14.25
CA THR A 466 1.62 -15.27 -13.26
C THR A 466 2.81 -16.21 -13.41
N GLU A 467 3.99 -15.64 -13.65
CA GLU A 467 5.24 -16.38 -13.86
C GLU A 467 6.30 -15.85 -12.88
N GLY A 468 6.83 -14.64 -13.14
CA GLY A 468 7.96 -14.11 -12.39
C GLY A 468 7.64 -13.74 -10.94
N ILE A 469 8.53 -14.08 -10.03
CA ILE A 469 8.44 -13.83 -8.59
C ILE A 469 9.76 -13.28 -8.06
N SER A 470 9.73 -12.25 -7.21
CA SER A 470 10.93 -11.88 -6.45
C SER A 470 10.64 -11.22 -5.11
N LEU A 471 11.44 -11.54 -4.10
CA LEU A 471 11.34 -10.98 -2.76
C LEU A 471 12.33 -9.82 -2.59
N GLY A 472 11.77 -8.62 -2.48
CA GLY A 472 12.50 -7.40 -2.17
C GLY A 472 12.66 -7.14 -0.68
N GLU A 473 13.09 -5.92 -0.36
CA GLU A 473 13.29 -5.46 1.01
C GLU A 473 11.98 -5.49 1.82
N ASN A 474 12.10 -5.67 3.13
CA ASN A 474 10.96 -5.62 4.05
C ASN A 474 9.82 -6.59 3.67
N LYS A 475 10.16 -7.76 3.11
CA LYS A 475 9.21 -8.81 2.70
C LYS A 475 8.21 -8.34 1.62
N GLN A 476 8.64 -7.44 0.74
CA GLN A 476 7.90 -7.02 -0.45
C GLN A 476 8.00 -8.08 -1.53
N LEU A 477 6.91 -8.78 -1.83
CA LEU A 477 6.89 -9.78 -2.89
C LEU A 477 6.37 -9.17 -4.20
N TRP A 478 7.23 -9.13 -5.19
CA TRP A 478 6.91 -8.73 -6.56
C TRP A 478 6.49 -9.95 -7.36
N ILE A 479 5.40 -9.81 -8.11
CA ILE A 479 4.94 -10.83 -9.06
C ILE A 479 4.68 -10.16 -10.40
N SER A 480 5.27 -10.67 -11.46
CA SER A 480 4.93 -10.30 -12.83
C SER A 480 4.00 -11.33 -13.45
N SER A 481 3.26 -10.87 -14.45
CA SER A 481 2.44 -11.73 -15.26
C SER A 481 2.61 -11.39 -16.73
N GLU A 482 2.63 -12.41 -17.56
CA GLU A 482 2.67 -12.28 -19.00
C GLU A 482 1.34 -11.76 -19.56
N GLN A 483 1.41 -11.32 -20.80
CA GLN A 483 0.23 -11.04 -21.61
C GLN A 483 -0.56 -12.33 -21.79
N PHE A 484 -1.87 -12.25 -21.58
CA PHE A 484 -2.77 -13.35 -21.93
C PHE A 484 -3.65 -12.95 -23.11
N SER A 485 -3.52 -13.68 -24.22
CA SER A 485 -4.33 -13.50 -25.43
C SER A 485 -4.88 -14.84 -25.92
N TYR A 486 -6.20 -15.02 -25.81
CA TYR A 486 -6.88 -16.21 -26.29
C TYR A 486 -8.17 -15.84 -27.02
N SER A 487 -8.44 -16.51 -28.15
CA SER A 487 -9.61 -16.22 -28.98
C SER A 487 -10.91 -16.33 -28.18
N GLY A 488 -11.70 -15.25 -28.19
CA GLY A 488 -12.96 -15.18 -27.45
C GLY A 488 -12.85 -14.71 -25.99
N PHE A 489 -11.65 -14.34 -25.54
CA PHE A 489 -11.42 -13.69 -24.24
C PHE A 489 -10.85 -12.29 -24.45
N PRO A 490 -11.17 -11.31 -23.58
CA PRO A 490 -10.47 -10.04 -23.57
C PRO A 490 -8.97 -10.27 -23.35
N GLU A 491 -8.16 -9.57 -24.13
CA GLU A 491 -6.73 -9.53 -23.92
C GLU A 491 -6.43 -8.96 -22.52
N ILE A 492 -5.53 -9.61 -21.79
CA ILE A 492 -5.03 -9.15 -20.51
C ILE A 492 -3.59 -8.72 -20.73
N ALA A 493 -3.31 -7.44 -20.51
CA ALA A 493 -1.96 -6.89 -20.61
C ALA A 493 -1.03 -7.57 -19.58
N PRO A 494 0.29 -7.63 -19.85
CA PRO A 494 1.26 -8.05 -18.84
C PRO A 494 1.22 -7.08 -17.65
N LYS A 495 1.49 -7.58 -16.44
CA LYS A 495 1.29 -6.83 -15.19
C LYS A 495 2.45 -6.97 -14.23
N LEU A 496 2.61 -5.97 -13.36
CA LEU A 496 3.41 -6.06 -12.15
C LEU A 496 2.50 -5.87 -10.92
N SER A 497 2.60 -6.79 -9.97
CA SER A 497 1.88 -6.77 -8.71
C SER A 497 2.85 -6.75 -7.53
N LEU A 498 2.40 -6.18 -6.41
CA LEU A 498 3.14 -6.12 -5.16
C LEU A 498 2.29 -6.65 -4.01
N PHE A 499 2.84 -7.59 -3.25
CA PHE A 499 2.25 -8.15 -2.03
C PHE A 499 3.14 -7.86 -0.84
N SER A 500 2.56 -7.72 0.34
CA SER A 500 3.34 -7.73 1.59
C SER A 500 3.27 -9.11 2.21
N LEU A 501 4.44 -9.65 2.53
CA LEU A 501 4.55 -10.88 3.31
C LEU A 501 4.91 -10.60 4.78
N LYS A 502 4.85 -9.33 5.22
CA LYS A 502 4.99 -9.01 6.64
C LYS A 502 3.83 -9.60 7.43
N GLY A 503 4.15 -10.25 8.54
CA GLY A 503 3.21 -11.02 9.36
C GLY A 503 2.97 -12.45 8.84
N ILE A 504 3.47 -12.77 7.63
CA ILE A 504 3.38 -14.09 7.00
C ILE A 504 4.73 -14.82 7.07
N LEU A 505 5.82 -14.13 6.71
CA LEU A 505 7.21 -14.62 6.72
C LEU A 505 7.97 -14.29 7.99
#